data_AF-A0A936NBZ2-F1
#
_entry.id   AF-A0A936NBZ2-F1
#
_cell.length_a   1.000
_cell.length_b   1.000
_cell.length_c   1.000
_cell.angle_alpha   90.00
_cell.angle_beta   90.00
_cell.angle_gamma   90.00
#
_symmetry.space_group_name_H-M   'P 1'
#
loop_
_entity.id
_entity.type
_entity.pdbx_description
1 polymer ?
#
loop_
_entity_poly.entity_id
_entity_poly.type
_entity_poly.pdbx_seq_one_letter_code
_entity_poly.pdbx_strand_id
1 'polypeptide(L)'
;MDDTTPALSPATRPSTDEAPSPAPAGHSRLRAWAFRAAFGAAAWGAMVGIWGVGPWRAVIAVIAIGLLLFPGIAMARSVATPLPPPPDPGTLRKVKLVYRCSLCSTEVRMTAALEEDPEPPRHCMEDMDLITPKE
;
A
#
# COMPACT_ATOMS: atom_id res chain seq x y z
N MET A 1 16.23 35.72 29.96
CA MET A 1 16.73 34.70 30.89
C MET A 1 15.56 33.75 31.09
N ASP A 2 15.45 32.60 30.44
CA ASP A 2 16.50 31.61 30.16
C ASP A 2 16.37 30.97 28.77
N ASP A 3 17.50 30.93 28.08
CA ASP A 3 17.82 30.03 26.96
C ASP A 3 17.91 28.59 27.49
N THR A 4 17.27 27.62 26.83
CA THR A 4 17.84 26.28 26.47
C THR A 4 16.77 25.49 25.70
N THR A 5 16.59 25.77 24.40
CA THR A 5 15.95 24.81 23.49
C THR A 5 17.08 24.05 22.77
N PRO A 6 17.26 22.74 22.99
CA PRO A 6 18.26 21.98 22.28
C PRO A 6 17.92 21.96 20.79
N ALA A 7 18.87 22.40 19.97
CA ALA A 7 18.82 22.27 18.53
C ALA A 7 18.66 20.80 18.17
N LEU A 8 17.46 20.39 17.76
CA LEU A 8 17.22 19.11 17.13
C LEU A 8 17.89 19.15 15.76
N SER A 9 19.11 18.60 15.69
CA SER A 9 19.81 18.33 14.44
C SER A 9 18.87 17.70 13.41
N PRO A 10 18.92 18.11 12.13
CA PRO A 10 18.22 17.39 11.09
C PRO A 10 18.80 15.98 11.05
N ALA A 11 18.02 15.00 11.51
CA ALA A 11 18.36 13.61 11.37
C ALA A 11 18.57 13.34 9.87
N THR A 12 19.84 13.16 9.49
CA THR A 12 20.24 12.58 8.21
C THR A 12 19.50 11.25 8.10
N ARG A 13 18.39 11.21 7.36
CA ARG A 13 17.81 9.94 6.97
C ARG A 13 18.87 9.25 6.11
N PRO A 14 19.34 8.04 6.47
CA PRO A 14 20.21 7.30 5.58
C PRO A 14 19.48 7.19 4.25
N SER A 15 20.12 7.68 3.19
CA SER A 15 19.68 7.51 1.82
C SER A 15 19.52 6.01 1.56
N THR A 16 18.28 5.54 1.59
CA THR A 16 17.87 4.26 1.01
C THR A 16 17.95 4.37 -0.51
N ASP A 17 19.15 4.65 -1.03
CA ASP A 17 19.52 4.50 -2.44
C ASP A 17 20.40 3.26 -2.64
N GLU A 18 20.68 2.51 -1.57
CA GLU A 18 21.20 1.15 -1.68
C GLU A 18 20.04 0.22 -2.05
N ALA A 19 19.66 0.23 -3.33
CA ALA A 19 18.87 -0.84 -3.90
C ALA A 19 19.56 -2.18 -3.55
N PRO A 20 18.87 -3.14 -2.92
CA PRO A 20 19.48 -4.43 -2.65
C PRO A 20 19.95 -5.02 -3.98
N SER A 21 21.27 -5.25 -4.07
CA SER A 21 21.92 -5.98 -5.15
C SER A 21 21.07 -7.23 -5.47
N PRO A 22 20.63 -7.45 -6.73
CA PRO A 22 19.84 -8.62 -7.05
C PRO A 22 20.71 -9.85 -6.85
N ALA A 23 20.55 -10.50 -5.69
CA ALA A 23 21.11 -11.81 -5.42
C ALA A 23 20.77 -12.75 -6.59
N PRO A 24 21.67 -13.67 -6.99
CA PRO A 24 21.43 -14.58 -8.11
C PRO A 24 20.22 -15.49 -7.81
N ALA A 25 19.06 -15.06 -8.29
CA ALA A 25 17.75 -15.68 -8.06
C ALA A 25 17.47 -16.86 -9.01
N GLY A 26 18.49 -17.64 -9.34
CA GLY A 26 18.34 -18.83 -10.20
C GLY A 26 17.77 -20.01 -9.43
N HIS A 27 18.29 -20.28 -8.23
CA HIS A 27 18.01 -21.50 -7.47
C HIS A 27 16.73 -21.40 -6.62
N SER A 28 16.41 -20.21 -6.10
CA SER A 28 15.27 -20.01 -5.18
C SER A 28 13.92 -20.02 -5.91
N ARG A 29 13.87 -19.50 -7.16
CA ARG A 29 12.66 -19.52 -7.99
C ARG A 29 12.36 -20.92 -8.51
N LEU A 30 13.39 -21.69 -8.89
CA LEU A 30 13.26 -23.10 -9.28
C LEU A 30 12.82 -23.99 -8.12
N ARG A 31 13.38 -23.79 -6.91
CA ARG A 31 12.93 -24.51 -5.71
C ARG A 31 11.52 -24.11 -5.29
N ALA A 32 11.18 -22.82 -5.33
CA ALA A 32 9.81 -22.36 -5.02
C ALA A 32 8.77 -22.85 -6.04
N TRP A 33 9.13 -22.92 -7.32
CA TRP A 33 8.30 -23.52 -8.36
C TRP A 33 8.16 -25.03 -8.19
N ALA A 34 9.26 -25.73 -7.88
CA ALA A 34 9.26 -27.16 -7.58
C ALA A 34 8.44 -27.49 -6.32
N PHE A 35 8.51 -26.67 -5.27
CA PHE A 35 7.68 -26.81 -4.08
C PHE A 35 6.20 -26.56 -4.38
N ARG A 36 5.87 -25.54 -5.19
CA ARG A 36 4.49 -25.30 -5.64
C ARG A 36 3.95 -26.44 -6.51
N ALA A 37 4.79 -26.98 -7.40
CA ALA A 37 4.45 -28.11 -8.25
C ALA A 37 4.29 -29.41 -7.43
N ALA A 38 5.19 -29.66 -6.48
CA ALA A 38 5.13 -30.81 -5.59
C ALA A 38 3.91 -30.74 -4.66
N PHE A 39 3.59 -29.56 -4.12
CA PHE A 39 2.40 -29.36 -3.29
C PHE A 39 1.12 -29.49 -4.12
N GLY A 40 1.11 -28.98 -5.36
CA GLY A 40 0.02 -29.17 -6.30
C GLY A 40 -0.18 -30.65 -6.68
N ALA A 41 0.91 -31.38 -6.93
CA ALA A 41 0.88 -32.82 -7.24
C ALA A 41 0.47 -33.66 -6.02
N ALA A 42 0.91 -33.31 -4.81
CA ALA A 42 0.53 -33.97 -3.58
C ALA A 42 -0.93 -33.71 -3.22
N ALA A 43 -1.42 -32.47 -3.38
CA ALA A 43 -2.82 -32.13 -3.20
C ALA A 43 -3.71 -32.83 -4.24
N TRP A 44 -3.27 -32.89 -5.50
CA TRP A 44 -3.96 -33.63 -6.57
C TRP A 44 -3.98 -35.14 -6.30
N GLY A 45 -2.85 -35.72 -5.89
CA GLY A 45 -2.73 -37.13 -5.51
C GLY A 45 -3.57 -37.48 -4.28
N ALA A 46 -3.65 -36.58 -3.29
CA ALA A 46 -4.51 -36.72 -2.12
C ALA A 46 -6.00 -36.64 -2.51
N MET A 47 -6.40 -35.69 -3.38
CA MET A 47 -7.78 -35.57 -3.85
C MET A 47 -8.23 -36.78 -4.69
N VAL A 48 -7.37 -37.28 -5.59
CA VAL A 48 -7.66 -38.40 -6.50
C VAL A 48 -7.55 -39.74 -5.80
N GLY A 49 -6.54 -39.92 -4.93
CA GLY A 49 -6.23 -41.19 -4.28
C GLY A 49 -6.97 -41.45 -2.96
N ILE A 50 -7.18 -40.41 -2.13
CA ILE A 50 -7.76 -40.59 -0.78
C ILE A 50 -9.29 -40.49 -0.81
N TRP A 51 -9.87 -39.74 -1.75
CA TRP A 51 -11.32 -39.43 -1.78
C TRP A 51 -12.09 -40.04 -2.97
N GLY A 52 -11.44 -40.83 -3.84
CA GLY A 52 -12.11 -41.45 -5.00
C GLY A 52 -12.73 -40.43 -5.97
N VAL A 53 -12.29 -39.17 -5.91
CA VAL A 53 -12.79 -38.09 -6.75
C VAL A 53 -12.21 -38.32 -8.13
N GLY A 54 -13.03 -38.85 -9.05
CA GLY A 54 -12.60 -39.10 -10.42
C GLY A 54 -11.95 -37.85 -11.03
N PRO A 55 -10.89 -37.98 -11.83
CA PRO A 55 -10.08 -36.85 -12.32
C PRO A 55 -10.91 -35.79 -13.04
N TRP A 56 -12.02 -36.20 -13.66
CA TRP A 56 -12.97 -35.30 -14.31
C TRP A 56 -13.66 -34.33 -13.33
N ARG A 57 -14.00 -34.77 -12.11
CA ARG A 57 -14.61 -33.91 -11.08
C ARG A 57 -13.62 -32.86 -10.57
N ALA A 58 -12.35 -33.23 -10.45
CA ALA A 58 -11.28 -32.29 -10.08
C ALA A 58 -11.11 -31.20 -11.15
N VAL A 59 -11.13 -31.59 -12.43
CA VAL A 59 -11.08 -30.63 -13.56
C VAL A 59 -12.27 -29.67 -13.52
N ILE A 60 -13.50 -30.17 -13.32
CA ILE A 60 -14.68 -29.30 -13.18
C ILE A 60 -14.53 -28.31 -12.03
N ALA A 61 -14.07 -28.79 -10.86
CA ALA A 61 -13.94 -27.95 -9.68
C ALA A 61 -12.96 -26.79 -9.93
N VAL A 62 -11.81 -27.07 -10.55
CA VAL A 62 -10.83 -26.03 -10.90
C VAL A 62 -11.41 -25.04 -11.90
N ILE A 63 -12.12 -25.52 -12.92
CA ILE A 63 -12.78 -24.64 -13.90
C ILE A 63 -13.84 -23.77 -13.22
N ALA A 64 -14.69 -24.34 -12.37
CA ALA A 64 -15.73 -23.62 -11.65
C ALA A 64 -15.15 -22.53 -10.74
N ILE A 65 -14.07 -22.84 -10.00
CA ILE A 65 -13.36 -21.86 -9.16
C ILE A 65 -12.80 -20.73 -10.04
N GLY A 66 -12.17 -21.06 -11.17
CA GLY A 66 -11.65 -20.07 -12.11
C GLY A 66 -12.74 -19.15 -12.64
N LEU A 67 -13.88 -19.71 -13.06
CA LEU A 67 -15.03 -18.96 -13.57
C LEU A 67 -15.68 -18.05 -12.52
N LEU A 68 -15.61 -18.40 -11.23
CA LEU A 68 -16.11 -17.56 -10.15
C LEU A 68 -15.12 -16.46 -9.77
N LEU A 69 -13.83 -16.80 -9.62
CA LEU A 69 -12.83 -15.87 -9.10
C LEU A 69 -12.31 -14.88 -10.15
N PHE A 70 -12.13 -15.30 -11.40
CA PHE A 70 -11.57 -14.46 -12.44
C PHE A 70 -12.39 -13.18 -12.71
N PRO A 71 -13.72 -13.25 -12.94
CA PRO A 71 -14.53 -12.05 -13.10
C PRO A 71 -14.64 -11.24 -11.80
N GLY A 72 -14.71 -11.90 -10.64
CA GLY A 72 -14.75 -11.20 -9.34
C GLY A 72 -13.51 -10.35 -9.09
N ILE A 73 -12.32 -10.89 -9.38
CA ILE A 73 -11.06 -10.15 -9.26
C ILE A 73 -10.98 -9.05 -10.32
N ALA A 74 -11.43 -9.31 -11.55
CA ALA A 74 -11.45 -8.30 -12.59
C ALA A 74 -12.34 -7.09 -12.22
N MET A 75 -13.51 -7.36 -11.63
CA MET A 75 -14.42 -6.33 -11.14
C MET A 75 -13.87 -5.60 -9.91
N ALA A 76 -13.22 -6.29 -8.99
CA ALA A 76 -12.53 -5.61 -7.87
C ALA A 76 -11.40 -4.69 -8.37
N ARG A 77 -10.69 -5.11 -9.41
CA ARG A 77 -9.62 -4.32 -10.02
C ARG A 77 -10.12 -3.11 -10.81
N SER A 78 -11.33 -3.13 -11.36
CA SER A 78 -11.86 -1.98 -12.12
C SER A 78 -12.16 -0.77 -11.25
N VAL A 79 -12.36 -0.96 -9.94
CA VAL A 79 -12.59 0.13 -8.96
C VAL A 79 -11.29 0.63 -8.35
N ALA A 80 -10.18 -0.09 -8.52
CA ALA A 80 -8.89 0.34 -7.98
C ALA A 80 -8.39 1.57 -8.75
N THR A 81 -8.27 2.69 -8.04
CA THR A 81 -7.71 3.91 -8.61
C THR A 81 -6.21 3.72 -8.87
N PRO A 82 -5.71 4.01 -10.09
CA PRO A 82 -4.28 4.02 -10.34
C PRO A 82 -3.63 5.08 -9.44
N LEU A 83 -2.46 4.77 -8.90
CA LEU A 83 -1.71 5.75 -8.12
C LEU A 83 -1.41 6.95 -9.04
N PRO A 84 -1.81 8.18 -8.68
CA PRO A 84 -1.52 9.35 -9.49
C PRO A 84 0.00 9.48 -9.67
N PRO A 85 0.46 9.95 -10.84
CA PRO A 85 1.89 10.18 -11.05
C PRO A 85 2.42 11.08 -9.93
N PRO A 86 3.63 10.80 -9.40
CA PRO A 86 4.20 11.63 -8.35
C PRO A 86 4.26 13.08 -8.86
N PRO A 87 3.63 14.04 -8.15
CA PRO A 87 3.61 15.42 -8.59
C PRO A 87 5.04 15.94 -8.73
N ASP A 88 5.30 16.70 -9.79
CA ASP A 88 6.63 17.23 -10.08
C ASP A 88 7.21 17.92 -8.83
N PRO A 89 8.50 17.65 -8.49
CA PRO A 89 9.12 18.04 -7.22
C PRO A 89 9.22 19.55 -6.97
N GLY A 90 8.65 20.38 -7.85
CA GLY A 90 8.65 21.85 -7.75
C GLY A 90 7.26 22.51 -7.77
N THR A 91 6.15 21.79 -7.98
CA THR A 91 4.80 22.42 -8.03
C THR A 91 4.03 22.30 -6.72
N LEU A 92 4.30 21.26 -5.94
CA LEU A 92 3.73 21.06 -4.60
C LEU A 92 4.86 21.01 -3.56
N ARG A 93 4.92 22.02 -2.69
CA ARG A 93 5.82 22.01 -1.53
C ARG A 93 5.33 20.94 -0.55
N LYS A 94 6.27 20.11 -0.06
CA LYS A 94 5.99 19.18 1.05
C LYS A 94 5.88 19.99 2.34
N VAL A 95 4.65 20.20 2.79
CA VAL A 95 4.35 20.81 4.10
C VAL A 95 3.80 19.74 5.05
N LYS A 96 3.96 19.95 6.36
CA LYS A 96 3.37 19.11 7.40
C LYS A 96 2.46 19.97 8.27
N LEU A 97 1.36 20.44 7.70
CA LEU A 97 0.35 21.19 8.43
C LEU A 97 -0.68 20.22 8.99
N VAL A 98 -1.05 20.38 10.26
CA VAL A 98 -2.12 19.59 10.89
C VAL A 98 -3.24 20.55 11.24
N TYR A 99 -4.45 20.18 10.83
CA TYR A 99 -5.67 20.93 11.09
C TYR A 99 -6.58 20.11 11.99
N ARG A 100 -7.31 20.77 12.89
CA ARG A 100 -8.31 20.16 13.76
C ARG A 100 -9.65 20.87 13.57
N CYS A 101 -10.73 20.11 13.40
CA CYS A 101 -12.06 20.68 13.39
C CYS A 101 -12.50 20.97 14.83
N SER A 102 -12.94 22.21 15.11
CA SER A 102 -13.44 22.61 16.43
C SER A 102 -14.74 21.91 16.85
N LEU A 103 -15.55 21.44 15.89
CA LEU A 103 -16.84 20.80 16.15
C LEU A 103 -16.74 19.30 16.46
N CYS A 104 -16.07 18.53 15.61
CA CYS A 104 -16.01 17.06 15.74
C CYS A 104 -14.63 16.55 16.18
N SER A 105 -13.63 17.43 16.32
CA SER A 105 -12.25 17.08 16.68
C SER A 105 -11.53 16.15 15.69
N THR A 106 -12.01 15.99 14.46
CA THR A 106 -11.26 15.28 13.41
C THR A 106 -9.96 16.02 13.10
N GLU A 107 -8.85 15.28 13.03
CA GLU A 107 -7.53 15.79 12.66
C GLU A 107 -7.17 15.37 11.23
N VAL A 108 -6.75 16.35 10.41
CA VAL A 108 -6.31 16.12 9.04
C VAL A 108 -4.88 16.63 8.88
N ARG A 109 -4.01 15.77 8.32
CA ARG A 109 -2.62 16.12 8.01
C ARG A 109 -2.50 16.44 6.53
N MET A 110 -2.16 17.68 6.22
CA MET A 110 -1.85 18.10 4.87
C MET A 110 -0.37 17.85 4.57
N THR A 111 -0.09 17.09 3.51
CA THR A 111 1.26 16.63 3.16
C THR A 111 1.88 17.36 1.96
N ALA A 112 1.09 18.16 1.26
CA ALA A 112 1.48 18.88 0.05
C ALA A 112 0.60 20.12 -0.13
N ALA A 113 1.20 21.25 -0.48
CA ALA A 113 0.52 22.53 -0.74
C ALA A 113 1.24 23.30 -1.85
N LEU A 114 0.53 24.15 -2.61
CA LEU A 114 1.17 25.10 -3.52
C LEU A 114 1.78 26.29 -2.76
N GLU A 115 1.05 26.82 -1.78
CA GLU A 115 1.42 28.04 -1.05
C GLU A 115 1.82 27.72 0.40
N GLU A 116 2.48 28.69 1.04
CA GLU A 116 2.95 28.59 2.43
C GLU A 116 1.81 28.65 3.45
N ASP A 117 0.74 29.39 3.13
CA ASP A 117 -0.49 29.49 3.91
C ASP A 117 -1.69 29.04 3.05
N PRO A 118 -1.91 27.71 2.93
CA PRO A 118 -3.02 27.20 2.15
C PRO A 118 -4.34 27.41 2.88
N GLU A 119 -5.39 27.67 2.10
CA GLU A 119 -6.75 27.84 2.63
C GLU A 119 -7.18 26.60 3.45
N PRO A 120 -7.74 26.79 4.66
CA PRO A 120 -8.10 25.67 5.53
C PRO A 120 -9.12 24.72 4.88
N PRO A 121 -8.95 23.40 5.05
CA PRO A 121 -9.92 22.43 4.55
C PRO A 121 -11.24 22.56 5.32
N ARG A 122 -12.35 22.34 4.60
CA ARG A 122 -13.69 22.35 5.19
C ARG A 122 -14.06 20.99 5.73
N HIS A 123 -14.48 20.96 6.99
CA HIS A 123 -15.02 19.78 7.65
C HIS A 123 -16.13 20.20 8.62
N CYS A 124 -17.23 19.44 8.68
CA CYS A 124 -18.44 19.85 9.40
C CYS A 124 -19.04 21.19 8.93
N MET A 125 -18.80 21.57 7.66
CA MET A 125 -19.20 22.86 7.06
C MET A 125 -18.49 24.09 7.61
N GLU A 126 -17.53 23.92 8.51
CA GLU A 126 -16.69 24.99 9.05
C GLU A 126 -15.25 24.86 8.54
N ASP A 127 -14.53 25.98 8.54
CA ASP A 127 -13.10 26.01 8.23
C ASP A 127 -12.30 25.47 9.44
N MET A 128 -11.31 24.61 9.20
CA MET A 128 -10.56 23.95 10.27
C MET A 128 -9.46 24.83 10.87
N ASP A 129 -9.15 24.60 12.15
CA ASP A 129 -8.11 25.34 12.88
C ASP A 129 -6.73 24.71 12.67
N LEU A 130 -5.72 25.53 12.37
CA LEU A 130 -4.32 25.08 12.26
C LEU A 130 -3.71 24.86 13.66
N ILE A 131 -3.22 23.66 13.94
CA ILE A 131 -2.60 23.32 15.23
C ILE A 131 -1.07 23.28 15.18
N THR A 132 -0.47 23.16 13.99
CA THR A 132 0.99 23.12 13.83
C THR A 132 1.58 24.54 13.80
N PRO A 133 2.70 24.80 14.49
CA PRO A 133 3.46 26.04 14.31
C PRO A 133 3.94 26.17 12.86
N LYS A 134 3.77 27.35 12.28
CA LYS A 134 4.30 27.73 10.96
C LYS A 134 5.80 28.05 11.11
N GLU A 135 6.66 27.20 10.55
CA GLU A 135 8.12 27.39 10.43
C GLU A 135 8.50 27.80 9.01
#